data_AF-A0A7C6B0B2-F1
#
_entry.id   AF-A0A7C6B0B2-F1
#
_cell.length_a   1.000
_cell.length_b   1.000
_cell.length_c   1.000
_cell.angle_alpha   90.00
_cell.angle_beta   90.00
_cell.angle_gamma   90.00
#
_symmetry.space_group_name_H-M   'P 1'
#
loop_
_entity.id
_entity.type
_entity.pdbx_description
1 polymer ?
#
loop_
_entity_poly.entity_id
_entity_poly.type
_entity_poly.pdbx_seq_one_letter_code
_entity_poly.pdbx_strand_id
1 'polypeptide(L)'
;MNAHGKSDALGYLEQLRDALADPFLDEFDGQSPSEEAKQAAARLAVALGYCRLFGIDAGEDDGTLPVPESRGAIESLLGQIHDLREQIQTLPERWDDAADGFEAESLCADVLEQRMDLWAAMVALGEASLSALIDEDPGAEELSEELETLMKAIFDLDDVIKQREILLLLSTLTETELLENWRRNLVEPYASTLPYWLDGTLEDAARYLEREFEATAPRFKVVKPGVRAAQRTREVFKNLPQPLAVAADAQALPNPFILLKWRSPDGQYLARLFVPCPPVTGQMVRFNLVKLQPDGTELPASDLVGTFISLGGVVSQIYADGSAQMDLDALVKAAHEQKEFALRVGDSIWEESNEEIN
;
A
#
# COMPACT_ATOMS: atom_id res chain seq x y z
N MET A 1 -35.18 -11.13 -8.98
CA MET A 1 -34.14 -10.45 -9.78
C MET A 1 -32.84 -11.02 -9.28
N ASN A 2 -32.13 -11.81 -10.08
CA ASN A 2 -30.84 -12.37 -9.65
C ASN A 2 -29.85 -11.21 -9.64
N ALA A 3 -29.59 -10.66 -8.45
CA ALA A 3 -28.47 -9.76 -8.23
C ALA A 3 -27.23 -10.50 -8.74
N HIS A 4 -26.62 -9.99 -9.80
CA HIS A 4 -25.37 -10.56 -10.28
C HIS A 4 -24.34 -10.24 -9.20
N GLY A 5 -23.97 -11.22 -8.38
CA GLY A 5 -22.92 -11.08 -7.38
C GLY A 5 -21.67 -10.50 -8.02
N LYS A 6 -20.94 -9.63 -7.29
CA LYS A 6 -19.67 -9.11 -7.80
C LYS A 6 -18.70 -10.28 -7.99
N SER A 7 -17.85 -10.17 -9.02
CA SER A 7 -16.78 -11.14 -9.24
C SER A 7 -15.84 -11.14 -8.03
N ASP A 8 -15.55 -12.30 -7.47
CA ASP A 8 -14.56 -12.47 -6.40
C ASP A 8 -13.14 -12.40 -6.98
N ALA A 9 -12.72 -11.20 -7.39
CA ALA A 9 -11.40 -10.98 -7.95
C ALA A 9 -10.29 -11.04 -6.89
N LEU A 10 -10.64 -10.81 -5.62
CA LEU A 10 -9.73 -10.68 -4.48
C LEU A 10 -9.59 -11.99 -3.67
N GLY A 11 -10.37 -13.02 -4.00
CA GLY A 11 -10.30 -14.34 -3.37
C GLY A 11 -10.95 -14.39 -1.98
N TYR A 12 -11.90 -13.50 -1.68
CA TYR A 12 -12.56 -13.47 -0.38
C TYR A 12 -13.43 -14.70 -0.11
N LEU A 13 -13.99 -15.31 -1.16
CA LEU A 13 -14.75 -16.55 -1.02
C LEU A 13 -13.83 -17.73 -0.69
N GLU A 14 -12.62 -17.75 -1.25
CA GLU A 14 -11.61 -18.75 -0.90
C GLU A 14 -11.15 -18.55 0.55
N GLN A 15 -10.87 -17.31 0.97
CA GLN A 15 -10.53 -16.98 2.36
C GLN A 15 -11.64 -17.40 3.35
N LEU A 16 -12.91 -17.19 2.99
CA LEU A 16 -14.05 -17.62 3.80
C LEU A 16 -14.08 -19.14 3.96
N ARG A 17 -13.89 -19.88 2.87
CA ARG A 17 -13.86 -21.35 2.90
C ARG A 17 -12.70 -21.89 3.70
N ASP A 18 -11.52 -21.28 3.57
CA ASP A 18 -10.35 -21.64 4.35
C ASP A 18 -10.58 -21.38 5.84
N ALA A 19 -11.22 -20.26 6.19
CA ALA A 19 -11.57 -19.94 7.57
C ALA A 19 -12.62 -20.88 8.15
N LEU A 20 -13.66 -21.23 7.38
CA LEU A 20 -14.68 -22.21 7.78
C LEU A 20 -14.11 -23.63 7.95
N ALA A 21 -13.07 -23.98 7.19
CA ALA A 21 -12.40 -25.27 7.27
C ALA A 21 -11.36 -25.36 8.40
N ASP A 22 -11.19 -24.30 9.19
CA ASP A 22 -10.21 -24.28 10.28
C ASP A 22 -10.63 -25.24 11.41
N PRO A 23 -9.82 -26.29 11.70
CA PRO A 23 -10.20 -27.31 12.68
C PRO A 23 -10.29 -26.79 14.11
N PHE A 24 -9.74 -25.61 14.41
CA PHE A 24 -9.86 -25.04 15.76
C PHE A 24 -11.27 -24.52 16.06
N LEU A 25 -12.14 -24.34 15.04
CA LEU A 25 -13.53 -23.96 15.26
C LEU A 25 -14.32 -25.06 16.01
N ASP A 26 -13.95 -26.33 15.86
CA ASP A 26 -14.58 -27.46 16.56
C ASP A 26 -14.44 -27.36 18.09
N GLU A 27 -13.52 -26.54 18.61
CA GLU A 27 -13.32 -26.38 20.06
C GLU A 27 -14.46 -25.60 20.74
N PHE A 28 -15.26 -24.84 19.99
CA PHE A 28 -16.38 -24.06 20.52
C PHE A 28 -17.59 -24.94 20.93
N ASP A 29 -17.63 -26.20 20.51
CA ASP A 29 -18.55 -27.22 21.05
C ASP A 29 -18.21 -27.60 22.52
N GLY A 30 -17.02 -27.20 23.00
CA GLY A 30 -16.51 -27.47 24.34
C GLY A 30 -16.83 -26.38 25.38
N GLN A 31 -16.23 -26.50 26.57
CA GLN A 31 -16.45 -25.55 27.68
C GLN A 31 -15.47 -24.37 27.71
N SER A 32 -14.35 -24.43 26.99
CA SER A 32 -13.34 -23.35 26.97
C SER A 32 -12.47 -23.46 25.70
N PRO A 33 -12.69 -22.60 24.69
CA PRO A 33 -11.88 -22.61 23.47
C PRO A 33 -10.45 -22.13 23.76
N SER A 34 -9.47 -22.67 23.03
CA SER A 34 -8.07 -22.21 23.04
C SER A 34 -7.91 -20.81 22.43
N GLU A 35 -6.73 -20.22 22.58
CA GLU A 35 -6.41 -18.96 21.91
C GLU A 35 -6.36 -19.13 20.39
N GLU A 36 -5.91 -20.29 19.91
CA GLU A 36 -5.91 -20.65 18.50
C GLU A 36 -7.34 -20.74 17.94
N ALA A 37 -8.29 -21.29 18.70
CA ALA A 37 -9.71 -21.30 18.34
C ALA A 37 -10.30 -19.89 18.28
N LYS A 38 -10.00 -19.02 19.25
CA LYS A 38 -10.41 -17.61 19.22
C LYS A 38 -9.86 -16.87 18.00
N GLN A 39 -8.61 -17.12 17.63
CA GLN A 39 -8.01 -16.57 16.42
C GLN A 39 -8.66 -17.10 15.14
N ALA A 40 -9.01 -18.39 15.09
CA ALA A 40 -9.76 -18.97 13.98
C ALA A 40 -11.14 -18.30 13.82
N ALA A 41 -11.85 -18.09 14.93
CA ALA A 41 -13.13 -17.39 14.93
C ALA A 41 -12.98 -15.92 14.48
N ALA A 42 -11.90 -15.23 14.87
CA ALA A 42 -11.62 -13.88 14.38
C ALA A 42 -11.34 -13.84 12.86
N ARG A 43 -10.56 -14.80 12.33
CA ARG A 43 -10.35 -14.93 10.87
C ARG A 43 -11.66 -15.16 10.13
N LEU A 44 -12.52 -16.02 10.67
CA LEU A 44 -13.86 -16.27 10.12
C LEU A 44 -14.71 -15.00 10.10
N ALA A 45 -14.70 -14.21 11.19
CA ALA A 45 -15.42 -12.93 11.26
C ALA A 45 -14.92 -11.93 10.21
N VAL A 46 -13.60 -11.82 10.02
CA VAL A 46 -13.01 -10.95 8.99
C VAL A 46 -13.42 -11.41 7.59
N ALA A 47 -13.31 -12.71 7.28
CA ALA A 47 -13.63 -13.25 5.95
C ALA A 47 -15.11 -13.09 5.59
N LEU A 48 -16.02 -13.38 6.53
CA LEU A 48 -17.46 -13.10 6.37
C LEU A 48 -17.70 -11.60 6.16
N GLY A 49 -17.06 -10.76 6.97
CA GLY A 49 -17.12 -9.32 6.87
C GLY A 49 -16.71 -8.78 5.50
N TYR A 50 -15.64 -9.31 4.92
CA TYR A 50 -15.21 -8.94 3.58
C TYR A 50 -16.22 -9.34 2.50
N CYS A 51 -16.83 -10.52 2.63
CA CYS A 51 -17.90 -10.91 1.74
C CYS A 51 -19.07 -9.91 1.80
N ARG A 52 -19.42 -9.39 2.98
CA ARG A 52 -20.44 -8.33 3.14
C ARG A 52 -20.00 -7.00 2.55
N LEU A 53 -18.83 -6.49 2.94
CA LEU A 53 -18.31 -5.18 2.53
C LEU A 53 -18.20 -5.07 1.01
N PHE A 54 -17.85 -6.17 0.34
CA PHE A 54 -17.63 -6.21 -1.11
C PHE A 54 -18.76 -6.88 -1.90
N GLY A 55 -19.84 -7.32 -1.23
CA GLY A 55 -21.01 -7.93 -1.87
C GLY A 55 -20.68 -9.20 -2.65
N ILE A 56 -19.80 -10.03 -2.09
CA ILE A 56 -19.48 -11.36 -2.59
C ILE A 56 -20.58 -12.32 -2.15
N ASP A 57 -21.14 -13.06 -3.10
CA ASP A 57 -22.15 -14.09 -2.83
C ASP A 57 -21.46 -15.36 -2.32
N ALA A 58 -21.62 -15.63 -1.02
CA ALA A 58 -21.04 -16.81 -0.38
C ALA A 58 -21.84 -18.10 -0.62
N GLY A 59 -23.04 -18.02 -1.21
CA GLY A 59 -23.85 -19.20 -1.53
C GLY A 59 -24.24 -20.02 -0.30
N GLU A 60 -23.83 -21.29 -0.26
CA GLU A 60 -24.09 -22.19 0.88
C GLU A 60 -23.18 -21.90 2.09
N ASP A 61 -22.05 -21.23 1.86
CA ASP A 61 -21.11 -20.79 2.90
C ASP A 61 -21.59 -19.48 3.56
N ASP A 62 -22.72 -18.92 3.10
CA ASP A 62 -23.32 -17.71 3.65
C ASP A 62 -24.02 -17.97 4.98
N GLY A 63 -23.69 -17.17 6.00
CA GLY A 63 -24.28 -17.31 7.32
C GLY A 63 -23.82 -16.24 8.31
N THR A 64 -24.18 -16.43 9.57
CA THR A 64 -23.73 -15.63 10.71
C THR A 64 -22.89 -16.51 11.63
N LEU A 65 -21.91 -15.91 12.32
CA LEU A 65 -21.17 -16.61 13.34
C LEU A 65 -22.12 -16.98 14.49
N PRO A 66 -22.04 -18.21 15.05
CA PRO A 66 -22.76 -18.52 16.27
C PRO A 66 -22.21 -17.74 17.47
N VAL A 67 -22.99 -17.67 18.56
CA VAL A 67 -22.65 -16.84 19.72
C VAL A 67 -21.30 -17.21 20.34
N PRO A 68 -20.97 -18.49 20.63
CA PRO A 68 -19.67 -18.85 21.21
C PRO A 68 -18.46 -18.37 20.38
N GLU A 69 -18.51 -18.58 19.06
CA GLU A 69 -17.48 -18.18 18.10
C GLU A 69 -17.38 -16.67 18.01
N SER A 70 -18.52 -15.96 17.99
CA SER A 70 -18.54 -14.49 17.98
C SER A 70 -17.83 -13.90 19.20
N ARG A 71 -18.08 -14.46 20.38
CA ARG A 71 -17.41 -14.03 21.63
C ARG A 71 -15.92 -14.34 21.60
N GLY A 72 -15.53 -15.54 21.13
CA GLY A 72 -14.13 -15.89 20.93
C GLY A 72 -13.41 -14.97 19.92
N ALA A 73 -14.08 -14.62 18.84
CA ALA A 73 -13.59 -13.66 17.86
C ALA A 73 -13.36 -12.28 18.49
N ILE A 74 -14.32 -11.77 19.27
CA ILE A 74 -14.20 -10.49 19.98
C ILE A 74 -12.98 -10.49 20.91
N GLU A 75 -12.79 -11.54 21.71
CA GLU A 75 -11.63 -11.66 22.61
C GLU A 75 -10.30 -11.59 21.82
N SER A 76 -10.20 -12.31 20.70
CA SER A 76 -8.99 -12.28 19.87
C SER A 76 -8.77 -10.91 19.22
N LEU A 77 -9.82 -10.27 18.70
CA LEU A 77 -9.75 -8.95 18.07
C LEU A 77 -9.34 -7.86 19.08
N LEU A 78 -9.78 -7.95 20.34
CA LEU A 78 -9.31 -7.06 21.41
C LEU A 78 -7.80 -7.18 21.64
N GLY A 79 -7.25 -8.40 21.57
CA GLY A 79 -5.80 -8.62 21.58
C GLY A 79 -5.10 -7.98 20.37
N GLN A 80 -5.63 -8.18 19.17
CA GLN A 80 -5.09 -7.59 17.94
C GLN A 80 -5.10 -6.05 17.97
N ILE A 81 -6.14 -5.43 18.53
CA ILE A 81 -6.22 -3.97 18.71
C ILE A 81 -5.10 -3.46 19.62
N HIS A 82 -4.76 -4.20 20.68
CA HIS A 82 -3.64 -3.86 21.56
C HIS A 82 -2.31 -3.88 20.79
N ASP A 83 -2.05 -4.96 20.05
CA ASP A 83 -0.82 -5.12 19.27
C ASP A 83 -0.72 -4.06 18.17
N LEU A 84 -1.81 -3.79 17.45
CA LEU A 84 -1.87 -2.74 16.43
C LEU A 84 -1.63 -1.35 17.03
N ARG A 85 -2.12 -1.08 18.25
CA ARG A 85 -1.84 0.18 18.95
C ARG A 85 -0.35 0.34 19.23
N GLU A 86 0.35 -0.70 19.67
CA GLU A 86 1.80 -0.67 19.86
C GLU A 86 2.54 -0.45 18.53
N GLN A 87 2.09 -1.10 17.46
CA GLN A 87 2.63 -0.90 16.11
C GLN A 87 2.49 0.55 15.64
N ILE A 88 1.32 1.17 15.83
CA ILE A 88 1.08 2.57 15.43
C ILE A 88 1.93 3.54 16.26
N GLN A 89 2.09 3.27 17.56
CA GLN A 89 2.91 4.12 18.44
C GLN A 89 4.39 4.12 18.05
N THR A 90 4.87 3.02 17.47
CA THR A 90 6.25 2.88 16.98
C THR A 90 6.39 3.15 15.49
N LEU A 91 5.28 3.44 14.79
CA LEU A 91 5.27 3.66 13.34
C LEU A 91 6.21 4.79 12.89
N PRO A 92 6.27 5.97 13.53
CA PRO A 92 7.18 7.03 13.09
C PRO A 92 8.65 6.61 13.13
N GLU A 93 9.09 5.95 14.21
CA GLU A 93 10.47 5.47 14.34
C GLU A 93 10.79 4.39 13.31
N ARG A 94 9.88 3.41 13.13
CA ARG A 94 10.05 2.34 12.14
C ARG A 94 10.03 2.87 10.70
N TRP A 95 9.25 3.91 10.44
CA TRP A 95 9.18 4.58 9.15
C TRP A 95 10.52 5.28 8.84
N ASP A 96 11.07 6.02 9.80
CA ASP A 96 12.37 6.69 9.65
C ASP A 96 13.54 5.69 9.48
N ASP A 97 13.44 4.52 10.13
CA ASP A 97 14.43 3.44 10.06
C ASP A 97 14.29 2.52 8.83
N ALA A 98 13.26 2.70 8.01
CA ALA A 98 13.01 1.88 6.82
C ALA A 98 14.16 2.02 5.79
N ALA A 99 14.59 0.90 5.21
CA ALA A 99 15.72 0.87 4.28
C ALA A 99 15.41 1.59 2.95
N ASP A 100 14.17 1.45 2.52
CA ASP A 100 13.56 2.18 1.43
C ASP A 100 12.06 2.32 1.74
N GLY A 101 11.25 2.62 0.72
CA GLY A 101 9.89 3.11 0.98
C GLY A 101 8.80 2.42 0.36
N PHE A 102 9.17 1.51 -0.51
CA PHE A 102 8.37 0.35 -0.53
C PHE A 102 8.25 -0.23 0.90
N GLU A 103 9.35 -0.32 1.67
CA GLU A 103 9.28 -0.75 3.07
C GLU A 103 8.46 0.21 3.94
N ALA A 104 8.73 1.52 3.90
CA ALA A 104 7.98 2.49 4.70
C ALA A 104 6.47 2.47 4.36
N GLU A 105 6.09 2.50 3.09
CA GLU A 105 4.69 2.41 2.66
C GLU A 105 4.06 1.09 3.05
N SER A 106 4.80 -0.02 3.00
CA SER A 106 4.32 -1.32 3.50
C SER A 106 3.92 -1.21 4.97
N LEU A 107 4.70 -0.53 5.82
CA LEU A 107 4.34 -0.31 7.22
C LEU A 107 3.02 0.45 7.38
N CYS A 108 2.78 1.44 6.53
CA CYS A 108 1.53 2.19 6.53
C CYS A 108 0.36 1.36 5.97
N ALA A 109 0.60 0.58 4.92
CA ALA A 109 -0.40 -0.31 4.33
C ALA A 109 -0.85 -1.35 5.35
N ASP A 110 0.09 -2.00 6.06
CA ASP A 110 -0.19 -2.97 7.12
C ASP A 110 -1.12 -2.40 8.21
N VAL A 111 -0.95 -1.12 8.57
CA VAL A 111 -1.82 -0.45 9.56
C VAL A 111 -3.24 -0.27 9.02
N LEU A 112 -3.40 0.19 7.77
CA LEU A 112 -4.72 0.38 7.18
C LEU A 112 -5.40 -0.96 6.83
N GLU A 113 -4.66 -1.99 6.44
CA GLU A 113 -5.18 -3.34 6.19
C GLU A 113 -5.72 -3.95 7.48
N GLN A 114 -4.95 -3.93 8.58
CA GLN A 114 -5.46 -4.40 9.88
C GLN A 114 -6.67 -3.57 10.34
N ARG A 115 -6.70 -2.26 10.05
CA ARG A 115 -7.88 -1.44 10.35
C ARG A 115 -9.10 -1.80 9.49
N MET A 116 -8.88 -2.20 8.24
CA MET A 116 -9.90 -2.70 7.33
C MET A 116 -10.44 -4.06 7.82
N ASP A 117 -9.57 -4.95 8.28
CA ASP A 117 -9.96 -6.24 8.90
C ASP A 117 -10.88 -6.03 10.11
N LEU A 118 -10.52 -5.08 11.00
CA LEU A 118 -11.37 -4.73 12.15
C LEU A 118 -12.74 -4.21 11.71
N TRP A 119 -12.83 -3.45 10.61
CA TRP A 119 -14.11 -3.01 10.07
C TRP A 119 -14.92 -4.18 9.48
N ALA A 120 -14.29 -5.06 8.73
CA ALA A 120 -14.91 -6.27 8.20
C ALA A 120 -15.48 -7.14 9.34
N ALA A 121 -14.66 -7.46 10.35
CA ALA A 121 -15.08 -8.24 11.51
C ALA A 121 -16.27 -7.58 12.23
N MET A 122 -16.25 -6.26 12.43
CA MET A 122 -17.36 -5.53 13.04
C MET A 122 -18.68 -5.66 12.27
N VAL A 123 -18.63 -5.72 10.94
CA VAL A 123 -19.82 -5.96 10.11
C VAL A 123 -20.40 -7.35 10.38
N ALA A 124 -19.57 -8.39 10.32
CA ALA A 124 -20.01 -9.76 10.55
C ALA A 124 -20.52 -9.98 11.99
N LEU A 125 -19.81 -9.45 12.99
CA LEU A 125 -20.20 -9.55 14.40
C LEU A 125 -21.49 -8.77 14.71
N GLY A 126 -21.72 -7.64 14.04
CA GLY A 126 -22.99 -6.91 14.14
C GLY A 126 -24.17 -7.72 13.61
N GLU A 127 -23.99 -8.43 12.49
CA GLU A 127 -25.00 -9.36 11.96
C GLU A 127 -25.24 -10.53 12.91
N ALA A 128 -24.18 -11.13 13.45
CA ALA A 128 -24.28 -12.23 14.42
C ALA A 128 -25.03 -11.82 15.69
N SER A 129 -24.71 -10.64 16.26
CA SER A 129 -25.40 -10.09 17.43
C SER A 129 -26.89 -9.85 17.15
N LEU A 130 -27.23 -9.30 15.97
CA LEU A 130 -28.63 -9.10 15.58
C LEU A 130 -29.37 -10.44 15.39
N SER A 131 -28.74 -11.43 14.78
CA SER A 131 -29.35 -12.77 14.62
C SER A 131 -29.61 -13.42 15.97
N ALA A 132 -28.63 -13.39 16.87
CA ALA A 132 -28.75 -13.94 18.23
C ALA A 132 -29.91 -13.30 19.00
N LEU A 133 -30.11 -11.98 18.87
CA LEU A 133 -31.24 -11.27 19.47
C LEU A 133 -32.60 -11.68 18.86
N ILE A 134 -32.66 -11.87 17.54
CA ILE A 134 -33.88 -12.29 16.84
C ILE A 134 -34.26 -13.73 17.21
N ASP A 135 -33.27 -14.61 17.33
CA ASP A 135 -33.45 -16.03 17.63
C ASP A 135 -33.62 -16.31 19.14
N GLU A 136 -33.59 -15.25 19.98
CA GLU A 136 -33.65 -15.33 21.44
C GLU A 136 -32.56 -16.26 22.03
N ASP A 137 -31.34 -16.20 21.46
CA ASP A 137 -30.21 -16.99 21.93
C ASP A 137 -29.85 -16.63 23.38
N PRO A 138 -29.64 -17.62 24.28
CA PRO A 138 -29.32 -17.36 25.68
C PRO A 138 -28.08 -16.49 25.94
N GLY A 139 -27.15 -16.36 24.98
CA GLY A 139 -25.95 -15.51 25.11
C GLY A 139 -26.01 -14.19 24.33
N ALA A 140 -27.17 -13.80 23.81
CA ALA A 140 -27.31 -12.62 22.96
C ALA A 140 -27.03 -11.29 23.70
N GLU A 141 -27.42 -11.19 24.98
CA GLU A 141 -27.19 -9.98 25.79
C GLU A 141 -25.69 -9.81 26.08
N GLU A 142 -25.02 -10.86 26.52
CA GLU A 142 -23.58 -10.86 26.75
C GLU A 142 -22.78 -10.56 25.48
N LEU A 143 -23.17 -11.14 24.34
CA LEU A 143 -22.55 -10.84 23.06
C LEU A 143 -22.70 -9.35 22.68
N SER A 144 -23.85 -8.75 22.95
CA SER A 144 -24.07 -7.32 22.71
C SER A 144 -23.16 -6.44 23.56
N GLU A 145 -23.00 -6.75 24.86
CA GLU A 145 -22.10 -6.01 25.77
C GLU A 145 -20.62 -6.14 25.36
N GLU A 146 -20.21 -7.34 24.93
CA GLU A 146 -18.86 -7.59 24.42
C GLU A 146 -18.60 -6.85 23.11
N LEU A 147 -19.59 -6.80 22.21
CA LEU A 147 -19.50 -6.05 20.95
C LEU A 147 -19.38 -4.53 21.20
N GLU A 148 -20.11 -3.98 22.16
CA GLU A 148 -19.96 -2.58 22.59
C GLU A 148 -18.54 -2.30 23.12
N THR A 149 -17.96 -3.26 23.85
CA THR A 149 -16.59 -3.17 24.34
C THR A 149 -15.59 -3.14 23.18
N LEU A 150 -15.76 -4.00 22.18
CA LEU A 150 -14.93 -4.01 20.96
C LEU A 150 -15.06 -2.68 20.19
N MET A 151 -16.28 -2.18 19.98
CA MET A 151 -16.51 -0.89 19.31
C MET A 151 -15.77 0.25 20.00
N LYS A 152 -15.83 0.30 21.34
CA LYS A 152 -15.11 1.30 22.11
C LYS A 152 -13.60 1.19 21.92
N ALA A 153 -13.04 -0.03 21.94
CA ALA A 153 -11.62 -0.25 21.71
C ALA A 153 -11.18 0.21 20.31
N ILE A 154 -12.01 -0.01 19.29
CA ILE A 154 -11.77 0.49 17.92
C ILE A 154 -11.81 2.02 17.87
N PHE A 155 -12.73 2.67 18.58
CA PHE A 155 -12.75 4.14 18.66
C PHE A 155 -11.50 4.70 19.34
N ASP A 156 -11.08 4.09 20.45
CA ASP A 156 -9.86 4.49 21.16
C ASP A 156 -8.61 4.29 20.29
N LEU A 157 -8.58 3.23 19.46
CA LEU A 157 -7.54 3.00 18.45
C LEU A 157 -7.59 4.07 17.35
N ASP A 158 -8.77 4.39 16.82
CA ASP A 158 -8.95 5.42 15.79
C ASP A 158 -8.48 6.79 16.26
N ASP A 159 -8.62 7.12 17.54
CA ASP A 159 -8.08 8.36 18.11
C ASP A 159 -6.54 8.40 18.08
N VAL A 160 -5.87 7.23 18.17
CA VAL A 160 -4.42 7.12 17.99
C VAL A 160 -4.04 7.26 16.50
N ILE A 161 -4.76 6.59 15.60
CA ILE A 161 -4.52 6.69 14.15
C ILE A 161 -4.74 8.12 13.64
N LYS A 162 -5.75 8.82 14.16
CA LYS A 162 -6.10 10.20 13.81
C LYS A 162 -5.13 11.25 14.37
N GLN A 163 -4.11 10.85 15.14
CA GLN A 163 -3.06 11.78 15.52
C GLN A 163 -2.40 12.33 14.26
N ARG A 164 -2.15 13.64 14.26
CA ARG A 164 -1.69 14.35 13.06
C ARG A 164 -0.45 13.72 12.45
N GLU A 165 0.54 13.36 13.26
CA GLU A 165 1.77 12.72 12.78
C GLU A 165 1.48 11.40 12.03
N ILE A 166 0.65 10.54 12.62
CA ILE A 166 0.26 9.26 12.02
C ILE A 166 -0.54 9.46 10.73
N LEU A 167 -1.51 10.38 10.71
CA LEU A 167 -2.28 10.69 9.49
C LEU A 167 -1.39 11.17 8.35
N LEU A 168 -0.33 11.94 8.65
CA LEU A 168 0.60 12.42 7.63
C LEU A 168 1.42 11.26 7.06
N LEU A 169 1.85 10.30 7.88
CA LEU A 169 2.52 9.09 7.40
C LEU A 169 1.59 8.23 6.54
N LEU A 170 0.38 7.95 7.02
CA LEU A 170 -0.63 7.16 6.28
C LEU A 170 -1.07 7.84 4.98
N SER A 171 -0.96 9.18 4.89
CA SER A 171 -1.31 9.92 3.67
C SER A 171 -0.41 9.61 2.48
N THR A 172 0.76 9.03 2.69
CA THR A 172 1.64 8.54 1.61
C THR A 172 0.94 7.48 0.75
N LEU A 173 0.03 6.69 1.32
CA LEU A 173 -0.74 5.69 0.60
C LEU A 173 -1.74 6.29 -0.40
N THR A 174 -2.00 7.60 -0.35
CA THR A 174 -2.87 8.27 -1.33
C THR A 174 -2.26 8.32 -2.73
N GLU A 175 -0.95 8.09 -2.85
CA GLU A 175 -0.25 7.94 -4.13
C GLU A 175 -0.40 6.52 -4.72
N THR A 176 -0.95 5.58 -3.95
CA THR A 176 -1.18 4.19 -4.36
C THR A 176 -2.63 3.96 -4.78
N GLU A 177 -2.91 2.82 -5.44
CA GLU A 177 -4.26 2.43 -5.81
C GLU A 177 -5.05 1.77 -4.66
N LEU A 178 -4.46 1.57 -3.48
CA LEU A 178 -5.06 0.80 -2.38
C LEU A 178 -6.42 1.37 -1.94
N LEU A 179 -6.45 2.66 -1.57
CA LEU A 179 -7.66 3.31 -1.05
C LEU A 179 -8.76 3.39 -2.11
N GLU A 180 -8.38 3.69 -3.34
CA GLU A 180 -9.32 3.80 -4.46
C GLU A 180 -9.89 2.43 -4.85
N ASN A 181 -9.07 1.38 -4.83
CA ASN A 181 -9.52 0.01 -5.04
C ASN A 181 -10.52 -0.41 -3.96
N TRP A 182 -10.27 -0.11 -2.68
CA TRP A 182 -11.25 -0.39 -1.63
C TRP A 182 -12.57 0.37 -1.86
N ARG A 183 -12.53 1.68 -2.05
CA ARG A 183 -13.73 2.50 -2.32
C ARG A 183 -14.56 1.97 -3.49
N ARG A 184 -13.91 1.63 -4.59
CA ARG A 184 -14.55 1.15 -5.83
C ARG A 184 -15.21 -0.22 -5.63
N ASN A 185 -14.64 -1.06 -4.77
CA ASN A 185 -15.14 -2.41 -4.55
C ASN A 185 -16.23 -2.48 -3.48
N LEU A 186 -16.32 -1.51 -2.55
CA LEU A 186 -17.38 -1.48 -1.55
C LEU A 186 -18.78 -1.54 -2.19
N VAL A 187 -19.73 -2.16 -1.49
CA VAL A 187 -21.15 -2.18 -1.87
C VAL A 187 -22.00 -1.33 -0.93
N GLU A 188 -23.23 -1.05 -1.32
CA GLU A 188 -24.19 -0.39 -0.43
C GLU A 188 -24.57 -1.32 0.75
N PRO A 189 -24.76 -0.78 1.97
CA PRO A 189 -24.76 0.65 2.32
C PRO A 189 -23.35 1.22 2.59
N TYR A 190 -22.31 0.39 2.62
CA TYR A 190 -20.96 0.79 3.05
C TYR A 190 -20.30 1.81 2.12
N ALA A 191 -20.57 1.74 0.82
CA ALA A 191 -20.10 2.72 -0.16
C ALA A 191 -20.65 4.13 0.09
N SER A 192 -21.83 4.26 0.73
CA SER A 192 -22.46 5.55 1.04
C SER A 192 -21.93 6.20 2.32
N THR A 193 -21.34 5.43 3.23
CA THR A 193 -20.86 5.89 4.54
C THR A 193 -19.42 5.45 4.75
N LEU A 194 -18.51 6.04 3.98
CA LEU A 194 -17.09 5.70 4.03
C LEU A 194 -16.49 6.10 5.38
N PRO A 195 -15.62 5.25 5.96
CA PRO A 195 -14.83 5.62 7.14
C PRO A 195 -13.81 6.72 6.80
N TYR A 196 -13.27 7.42 7.81
CA TYR A 196 -12.40 8.57 7.58
C TYR A 196 -11.14 8.25 6.75
N TRP A 197 -10.59 7.04 6.85
CA TRP A 197 -9.43 6.66 6.02
C TRP A 197 -9.80 6.40 4.56
N LEU A 198 -11.09 6.35 4.22
CA LEU A 198 -11.63 6.22 2.87
C LEU A 198 -12.49 7.41 2.44
N ASP A 199 -12.73 8.44 3.26
CA ASP A 199 -13.65 9.54 2.92
C ASP A 199 -12.98 10.74 2.23
N GLY A 200 -11.66 10.71 2.06
CA GLY A 200 -10.86 11.84 1.56
C GLY A 200 -9.95 12.48 2.60
N THR A 201 -10.07 12.09 3.89
CA THR A 201 -9.25 12.66 4.98
C THR A 201 -7.75 12.49 4.75
N LEU A 202 -7.31 11.33 4.26
CA LEU A 202 -5.89 11.08 3.97
C LEU A 202 -5.41 11.94 2.79
N GLU A 203 -6.22 12.12 1.75
CA GLU A 203 -5.90 13.00 0.63
C GLU A 203 -5.83 14.47 1.05
N ASP A 204 -6.65 14.90 2.02
CA ASP A 204 -6.54 16.23 2.62
C ASP A 204 -5.24 16.39 3.41
N ALA A 205 -4.81 15.35 4.14
CA ALA A 205 -3.52 15.34 4.84
C ALA A 205 -2.33 15.40 3.86
N ALA A 206 -2.38 14.64 2.75
CA ALA A 206 -1.36 14.70 1.70
C ALA A 206 -1.26 16.11 1.08
N ARG A 207 -2.40 16.69 0.68
CA ARG A 207 -2.46 18.08 0.16
C ARG A 207 -1.94 19.12 1.17
N TYR A 208 -2.09 18.85 2.47
CA TYR A 208 -1.56 19.73 3.51
C TYR A 208 -0.02 19.67 3.54
N LEU A 209 0.57 18.48 3.48
CA LEU A 209 2.03 18.29 3.41
C LEU A 209 2.63 19.00 2.20
N GLU A 210 2.03 18.82 1.01
CA GLU A 210 2.49 19.48 -0.21
C GLU A 210 2.57 21.00 -0.06
N ARG A 211 1.54 21.62 0.53
CA ARG A 211 1.51 23.08 0.74
C ARG A 211 2.54 23.56 1.75
N GLU A 212 2.73 22.82 2.85
CA GLU A 212 3.75 23.15 3.85
C GLU A 212 5.16 23.03 3.25
N PHE A 213 5.39 22.00 2.43
CA PHE A 213 6.64 21.83 1.71
C PHE A 213 6.88 22.98 0.72
N GLU A 214 5.89 23.35 -0.10
CA GLU A 214 5.99 24.49 -1.01
C GLU A 214 6.24 25.82 -0.30
N ALA A 215 5.65 26.01 0.90
CA ALA A 215 5.79 27.23 1.68
C ALA A 215 7.17 27.36 2.36
N THR A 216 7.75 26.25 2.77
CA THR A 216 9.03 26.19 3.51
C THR A 216 10.24 25.94 2.61
N ALA A 217 10.04 25.35 1.43
CA ALA A 217 11.10 25.13 0.45
C ALA A 217 11.76 26.48 0.10
N PRO A 218 13.10 26.57 0.17
CA PRO A 218 13.79 27.75 -0.33
C PRO A 218 13.36 27.97 -1.78
N ARG A 219 13.00 29.21 -2.14
CA ARG A 219 12.63 29.58 -3.51
C ARG A 219 13.83 29.47 -4.45
N PHE A 220 14.32 28.27 -4.68
CA PHE A 220 15.09 27.97 -5.87
C PHE A 220 14.14 28.23 -7.04
N LYS A 221 14.59 29.03 -8.01
CA LYS A 221 13.87 29.23 -9.27
C LYS A 221 13.88 27.89 -10.01
N VAL A 222 12.96 27.01 -9.65
CA VAL A 222 12.60 25.86 -10.47
C VAL A 222 11.94 26.44 -11.71
N VAL A 223 12.64 26.36 -12.84
CA VAL A 223 12.07 26.61 -14.16
C VAL A 223 11.01 25.53 -14.35
N LYS A 224 9.74 25.89 -14.14
CA LYS A 224 8.60 24.96 -14.16
C LYS A 224 8.52 24.23 -15.50
N PRO A 225 8.66 22.89 -15.57
CA PRO A 225 8.02 22.12 -16.60
C PRO A 225 6.54 21.93 -16.21
N GLY A 226 5.68 22.01 -17.21
CA GLY A 226 4.23 21.93 -17.03
C GLY A 226 3.77 20.54 -16.62
N VAL A 227 2.78 20.55 -15.74
CA VAL A 227 1.80 19.53 -15.39
C VAL A 227 1.44 18.61 -16.57
N ARG A 228 1.64 17.28 -16.42
CA ARG A 228 0.72 16.20 -16.87
C ARG A 228 1.16 14.74 -16.59
N ALA A 229 1.87 14.43 -15.51
CA ALA A 229 2.20 13.04 -15.18
C ALA A 229 1.01 12.26 -14.58
N ALA A 230 0.10 11.78 -15.44
CA ALA A 230 -0.91 10.79 -15.08
C ALA A 230 -1.32 10.01 -16.33
N GLN A 231 -0.42 9.17 -16.84
CA GLN A 231 -0.80 8.15 -17.80
C GLN A 231 0.32 7.10 -17.94
N ARG A 232 -0.09 5.84 -17.75
CA ARG A 232 0.41 4.57 -18.30
C ARG A 232 1.64 3.89 -17.66
N THR A 233 1.40 2.72 -17.04
CA THR A 233 1.95 1.43 -17.52
C THR A 233 1.27 0.24 -16.84
N ARG A 234 0.83 -0.75 -17.65
CA ARG A 234 -0.16 -1.79 -17.30
C ARG A 234 0.33 -3.22 -17.64
N GLU A 235 1.63 -3.51 -17.67
CA GLU A 235 2.12 -4.70 -18.41
C GLU A 235 3.15 -5.61 -17.72
N VAL A 236 3.34 -5.58 -16.39
CA VAL A 236 4.37 -6.45 -15.73
C VAL A 236 3.82 -7.56 -14.81
N PHE A 237 2.53 -7.57 -14.45
CA PHE A 237 2.01 -8.47 -13.42
C PHE A 237 1.66 -9.91 -13.86
N LYS A 238 2.18 -10.39 -14.99
CA LYS A 238 1.77 -11.67 -15.58
C LYS A 238 2.40 -12.93 -14.99
N ASN A 239 3.28 -12.88 -13.97
CA ASN A 239 3.99 -14.08 -13.50
C ASN A 239 4.19 -14.22 -11.97
N LEU A 240 3.29 -13.69 -11.14
CA LEU A 240 3.31 -13.94 -9.69
C LEU A 240 2.19 -14.92 -9.27
N PRO A 241 2.45 -15.86 -8.32
CA PRO A 241 1.44 -16.77 -7.77
C PRO A 241 0.38 -16.02 -6.93
N GLN A 242 -0.83 -16.57 -6.92
CA GLN A 242 -2.06 -15.80 -7.04
C GLN A 242 -2.85 -15.30 -5.79
N PRO A 243 -2.46 -15.49 -4.51
CA PRO A 243 -3.19 -14.81 -3.42
C PRO A 243 -2.61 -13.45 -3.02
N LEU A 244 -1.36 -13.16 -3.36
CA LEU A 244 -0.66 -11.90 -2.99
C LEU A 244 -0.65 -10.84 -4.10
N ALA A 245 -1.25 -11.14 -5.26
CA ALA A 245 -1.12 -10.33 -6.47
C ALA A 245 -2.33 -9.41 -6.74
N VAL A 246 -3.29 -9.28 -5.82
CA VAL A 246 -4.49 -8.46 -6.06
C VAL A 246 -4.49 -7.12 -5.30
N ALA A 247 -3.50 -6.86 -4.43
CA ALA A 247 -3.34 -5.55 -3.77
C ALA A 247 -1.99 -4.86 -4.03
N ALA A 248 -0.99 -5.55 -4.61
CA ALA A 248 0.34 -5.02 -4.83
C ALA A 248 0.63 -4.74 -6.31
N ASP A 249 -0.17 -3.89 -6.96
CA ASP A 249 0.21 -3.23 -8.22
C ASP A 249 0.91 -1.90 -7.89
N ALA A 250 2.24 -1.97 -7.92
CA ALA A 250 3.27 -0.96 -7.62
C ALA A 250 2.93 0.55 -7.76
N GLN A 251 3.25 1.32 -6.72
CA GLN A 251 4.38 2.27 -6.66
C GLN A 251 4.16 3.30 -5.54
N ALA A 252 5.04 3.32 -4.54
CA ALA A 252 5.76 4.54 -4.16
C ALA A 252 7.09 4.17 -3.42
N LEU A 253 7.95 5.16 -3.27
CA LEU A 253 9.32 5.13 -2.71
C LEU A 253 9.33 6.23 -1.61
N PRO A 254 10.05 6.14 -0.45
CA PRO A 254 9.72 6.89 0.78
C PRO A 254 10.66 8.07 0.97
N ASN A 255 11.17 8.61 -0.09
CA ASN A 255 12.05 9.75 -0.02
C ASN A 255 11.65 10.46 -1.29
N PRO A 256 11.38 11.78 -1.29
CA PRO A 256 11.05 12.45 -2.52
C PRO A 256 12.25 12.30 -3.46
N PHE A 257 12.25 11.24 -4.27
CA PHE A 257 13.30 10.94 -5.21
C PHE A 257 12.94 11.73 -6.44
N ILE A 258 13.84 12.60 -6.87
CA ILE A 258 13.72 13.20 -8.18
C ILE A 258 14.14 12.13 -9.18
N LEU A 259 13.18 11.63 -9.97
CA LEU A 259 13.44 10.74 -11.09
C LEU A 259 13.85 11.58 -12.31
N LEU A 260 15.11 11.44 -12.72
CA LEU A 260 15.62 12.03 -13.95
C LEU A 260 15.68 10.98 -15.05
N LYS A 261 15.30 11.35 -16.28
CA LYS A 261 15.21 10.45 -17.44
C LYS A 261 15.94 11.03 -18.65
N TRP A 262 16.66 10.17 -19.37
CA TRP A 262 17.30 10.53 -20.64
C TRP A 262 17.05 9.46 -21.68
N ARG A 263 16.85 9.89 -22.92
CA ARG A 263 16.65 9.00 -24.06
C ARG A 263 17.84 9.06 -25.01
N SER A 264 18.26 7.91 -25.52
CA SER A 264 19.31 7.86 -26.53
C SER A 264 18.88 8.55 -27.83
N PRO A 265 19.82 9.08 -28.64
CA PRO A 265 19.49 9.75 -29.90
C PRO A 265 18.71 8.89 -30.92
N ASP A 266 18.91 7.57 -30.87
CA ASP A 266 18.19 6.60 -31.71
C ASP A 266 16.85 6.14 -31.10
N GLY A 267 16.53 6.61 -29.90
CA GLY A 267 15.32 6.26 -29.17
C GLY A 267 15.27 4.83 -28.63
N GLN A 268 16.33 4.04 -28.80
CA GLN A 268 16.38 2.62 -28.41
C GLN A 268 16.65 2.40 -26.93
N TYR A 269 17.19 3.39 -26.22
CA TYR A 269 17.56 3.25 -24.82
C TYR A 269 16.99 4.38 -23.96
N LEU A 270 16.76 4.06 -22.69
CA LEU A 270 16.32 4.97 -21.66
C LEU A 270 17.22 4.80 -20.43
N ALA A 271 17.73 5.91 -19.91
CA ALA A 271 18.49 5.96 -18.67
C ALA A 271 17.65 6.64 -17.60
N ARG A 272 17.65 6.08 -16.39
CA ARG A 272 16.92 6.59 -15.23
C ARG A 272 17.87 6.79 -14.06
N LEU A 273 17.72 7.89 -13.34
CA LEU A 273 18.43 8.15 -12.10
C LEU A 273 17.42 8.56 -11.02
N PHE A 274 17.46 7.90 -9.87
CA PHE A 274 16.69 8.27 -8.69
C PHE A 274 17.60 9.05 -7.74
N VAL A 275 17.25 10.31 -7.48
CA VAL A 275 18.05 11.21 -6.63
C VAL A 275 17.27 11.53 -5.35
N PRO A 276 17.75 11.14 -4.16
CA PRO A 276 17.03 11.40 -2.92
C PRO A 276 16.95 12.90 -2.64
N CYS A 277 15.82 13.34 -2.09
CA CYS A 277 15.61 14.68 -1.59
C CYS A 277 15.20 14.60 -0.11
N PRO A 278 15.94 15.21 0.83
CA PRO A 278 17.20 15.91 0.60
C PRO A 278 18.34 14.95 0.18
N PRO A 279 19.35 15.44 -0.55
CA PRO A 279 20.53 14.63 -0.88
C PRO A 279 21.23 14.15 0.39
N VAL A 280 21.57 12.87 0.48
CA VAL A 280 22.34 12.30 1.60
C VAL A 280 23.84 12.30 1.23
N THR A 281 24.65 12.97 2.04
CA THR A 281 26.10 13.05 1.84
C THR A 281 26.75 11.66 1.86
N GLY A 282 27.65 11.40 0.91
CA GLY A 282 28.37 10.13 0.75
C GLY A 282 27.55 9.00 0.12
N GLN A 283 26.32 9.26 -0.32
CA GLN A 283 25.48 8.24 -0.95
C GLN A 283 25.89 7.98 -2.40
N MET A 284 25.87 6.70 -2.80
CA MET A 284 25.96 6.30 -4.20
C MET A 284 24.55 6.23 -4.81
N VAL A 285 24.34 6.93 -5.92
CA VAL A 285 23.10 6.84 -6.71
C VAL A 285 23.31 5.94 -7.92
N ARG A 286 22.24 5.25 -8.32
CA ARG A 286 22.29 4.23 -9.37
C ARG A 286 21.53 4.71 -10.60
N PHE A 287 22.22 4.69 -11.75
CA PHE A 287 21.60 4.73 -13.06
C PHE A 287 21.10 3.35 -13.45
N ASN A 288 19.88 3.29 -13.98
CA ASN A 288 19.35 2.10 -14.64
C ASN A 288 19.19 2.41 -16.13
N LEU A 289 19.93 1.71 -16.98
CA LEU A 289 19.83 1.83 -18.43
C LEU A 289 19.09 0.61 -18.97
N VAL A 290 18.02 0.89 -19.71
CA VAL A 290 17.19 -0.13 -20.35
C VAL A 290 17.14 0.09 -21.85
N LYS A 291 17.04 -1.01 -22.60
CA LYS A 291 16.77 -1.05 -24.02
C LYS A 291 15.27 -1.24 -24.22
N LEU A 292 14.66 -0.32 -24.97
CA LEU A 292 13.25 -0.33 -25.34
C LEU A 292 13.04 -1.28 -26.52
N GLN A 293 12.21 -2.29 -26.33
CA GLN A 293 11.78 -3.19 -27.41
C GLN A 293 10.59 -2.59 -28.18
N PRO A 294 10.32 -3.03 -29.43
CA PRO A 294 9.17 -2.55 -30.20
C PRO A 294 7.81 -2.78 -29.56
N ASP A 295 7.69 -3.76 -28.66
CA ASP A 295 6.47 -4.07 -27.90
C ASP A 295 6.34 -3.25 -26.60
N GLY A 296 7.29 -2.35 -26.32
CA GLY A 296 7.33 -1.55 -25.10
C GLY A 296 7.99 -2.25 -23.93
N THR A 297 8.43 -3.51 -24.07
CA THR A 297 9.18 -4.18 -23.00
C THR A 297 10.55 -3.55 -22.82
N GLU A 298 10.99 -3.51 -21.56
CA GLU A 298 12.27 -2.94 -21.18
C GLU A 298 13.21 -4.06 -20.76
N LEU A 299 14.34 -4.18 -21.44
CA LEU A 299 15.39 -5.13 -21.07
C LEU A 299 16.60 -4.35 -20.55
N PRO A 300 17.38 -4.88 -19.60
CA PRO A 300 18.68 -4.30 -19.25
C PRO A 300 19.49 -4.02 -20.51
N ALA A 301 20.12 -2.84 -20.59
CA ALA A 301 20.97 -2.44 -21.70
C ALA A 301 22.32 -3.19 -21.69
N SER A 302 22.24 -4.52 -21.80
CA SER A 302 23.35 -5.47 -21.71
C SER A 302 24.38 -5.32 -22.84
N ASP A 303 23.98 -4.71 -23.94
CA ASP A 303 24.84 -4.32 -25.05
C ASP A 303 25.65 -3.04 -24.80
N LEU A 304 25.31 -2.27 -23.75
CA LEU A 304 26.09 -1.11 -23.30
C LEU A 304 27.10 -1.47 -22.19
N VAL A 305 27.16 -2.73 -21.74
CA VAL A 305 28.05 -3.17 -20.66
C VAL A 305 29.51 -2.82 -20.97
N GLY A 306 30.19 -2.26 -19.97
CA GLY A 306 31.58 -1.81 -20.09
C GLY A 306 31.75 -0.43 -20.72
N THR A 307 30.70 0.14 -21.33
CA THR A 307 30.70 1.52 -21.82
C THR A 307 30.69 2.50 -20.65
N PHE A 308 31.35 3.65 -20.82
CA PHE A 308 31.33 4.71 -19.82
C PHE A 308 30.08 5.58 -19.96
N ILE A 309 29.48 5.92 -18.83
CA ILE A 309 28.40 6.89 -18.69
C ILE A 309 28.92 8.11 -17.94
N SER A 310 28.53 9.31 -18.36
CA SER A 310 28.89 10.54 -17.68
C SER A 310 27.74 11.51 -17.55
N LEU A 311 27.55 12.09 -16.36
CA LEU A 311 26.59 13.16 -16.10
C LEU A 311 27.31 14.33 -15.42
N GLY A 312 27.28 15.51 -16.04
CA GLY A 312 27.99 16.69 -15.52
C GLY A 312 29.50 16.45 -15.34
N GLY A 313 30.12 15.56 -16.12
CA GLY A 313 31.54 15.20 -16.00
C GLY A 313 31.88 14.20 -14.90
N VAL A 314 30.91 13.77 -14.07
CA VAL A 314 31.06 12.58 -13.21
C VAL A 314 30.97 11.36 -14.11
N VAL A 315 31.91 10.42 -14.00
CA VAL A 315 32.02 9.27 -14.92
C VAL A 315 31.86 7.97 -14.14
N SER A 316 31.12 7.02 -14.70
CA SER A 316 30.99 5.65 -14.21
C SER A 316 30.99 4.66 -15.37
N GLN A 317 31.11 3.37 -15.06
CA GLN A 317 31.06 2.30 -16.06
C GLN A 317 29.75 1.51 -15.89
N ILE A 318 29.14 1.13 -17.01
CA ILE A 318 27.91 0.32 -17.01
C ILE A 318 28.26 -1.14 -16.68
N TYR A 319 27.66 -1.66 -15.62
CA TYR A 319 27.78 -3.03 -15.13
C TYR A 319 26.91 -4.01 -15.92
N ALA A 320 27.12 -5.31 -15.69
CA ALA A 320 26.49 -6.42 -16.42
C ALA A 320 24.94 -6.39 -16.41
N ASP A 321 24.34 -5.77 -15.40
CA ASP A 321 22.90 -5.62 -15.23
C ASP A 321 22.33 -4.35 -15.88
N GLY A 322 23.12 -3.65 -16.70
CA GLY A 322 22.70 -2.39 -17.35
C GLY A 322 22.64 -1.20 -16.38
N SER A 323 23.23 -1.30 -15.18
CA SER A 323 23.26 -0.20 -14.23
C SER A 323 24.64 0.46 -14.14
N ALA A 324 24.70 1.68 -13.62
CA ALA A 324 25.97 2.34 -13.27
C ALA A 324 25.79 3.08 -11.94
N GLN A 325 26.87 3.26 -11.18
CA GLN A 325 26.80 3.95 -9.89
C GLN A 325 27.66 5.21 -9.89
N MET A 326 27.13 6.30 -9.37
CA MET A 326 27.83 7.58 -9.25
C MET A 326 27.70 8.13 -7.83
N ASP A 327 28.72 8.84 -7.39
CA ASP A 327 28.72 9.56 -6.11
C ASP A 327 27.77 10.76 -6.19
N LEU A 328 26.80 10.83 -5.27
CA LEU A 328 25.79 11.88 -5.27
C LEU A 328 26.37 13.26 -4.98
N ASP A 329 27.35 13.36 -4.08
CA ASP A 329 27.98 14.65 -3.75
C ASP A 329 28.71 15.22 -4.96
N ALA A 330 29.38 14.36 -5.74
CA ALA A 330 30.02 14.73 -6.98
C ALA A 330 29.01 15.22 -8.03
N LEU A 331 27.84 14.58 -8.13
CA LEU A 331 26.77 15.01 -9.04
C LEU A 331 26.15 16.35 -8.62
N VAL A 332 25.86 16.54 -7.33
CA VAL A 332 25.34 17.80 -6.78
C VAL A 332 26.34 18.92 -6.99
N LYS A 333 27.64 18.66 -6.76
CA LYS A 333 28.71 19.63 -7.04
C LYS A 333 28.79 19.98 -8.53
N ALA A 334 28.76 18.98 -9.40
CA ALA A 334 28.80 19.17 -10.86
C ALA A 334 27.60 20.01 -11.36
N ALA A 335 26.40 19.76 -10.82
CA ALA A 335 25.20 20.53 -11.14
C ALA A 335 25.31 22.00 -10.75
N HIS A 336 26.00 22.32 -9.64
CA HIS A 336 26.25 23.71 -9.23
C HIS A 336 27.35 24.41 -10.05
N GLU A 337 28.38 23.68 -10.50
CA GLU A 337 29.56 24.25 -11.14
C GLU A 337 29.42 24.40 -12.68
N GLN A 338 28.59 23.58 -13.33
CA GLN A 338 28.52 23.53 -14.79
C GLN A 338 27.33 24.28 -15.39
N LYS A 339 27.55 24.79 -16.60
CA LYS A 339 26.50 25.43 -17.41
C LYS A 339 25.66 24.42 -18.19
N GLU A 340 26.16 23.20 -18.42
CA GLU A 340 25.48 22.13 -19.13
C GLU A 340 25.57 20.81 -18.35
N PHE A 341 24.42 20.26 -17.94
CA PHE A 341 24.31 19.03 -17.15
C PHE A 341 23.70 17.91 -18.01
N ALA A 342 24.42 17.51 -19.06
CA ALA A 342 23.95 16.53 -20.04
C ALA A 342 24.44 15.11 -19.73
N LEU A 343 23.60 14.10 -19.99
CA LEU A 343 24.00 12.70 -19.91
C LEU A 343 24.75 12.29 -21.19
N ARG A 344 25.87 11.60 -21.03
CA ARG A 344 26.65 11.00 -22.11
C ARG A 344 26.81 9.51 -21.87
N VAL A 345 26.61 8.70 -22.91
CA VAL A 345 26.88 7.27 -22.90
C VAL A 345 27.79 6.95 -24.07
N GLY A 346 29.04 6.57 -23.78
CA GLY A 346 30.11 6.54 -24.76
C GLY A 346 30.35 7.93 -25.38
N ASP A 347 30.36 7.99 -26.71
CA ASP A 347 30.53 9.24 -27.46
C ASP A 347 29.20 9.97 -27.74
N SER A 348 28.07 9.41 -27.32
CA SER A 348 26.74 9.94 -27.61
C SER A 348 26.20 10.76 -26.45
N ILE A 349 25.63 11.94 -26.76
CA ILE A 349 24.88 12.77 -25.81
C ILE A 349 23.42 12.30 -25.84
N TRP A 350 22.84 12.03 -24.68
CA TRP A 350 21.44 11.65 -24.54
C TRP A 350 20.64 12.87 -24.11
N GLU A 351 19.46 13.02 -24.69
CA GLU A 351 18.58 14.15 -24.42
C GLU A 351 17.73 13.85 -23.20
N GLU A 352 17.55 14.85 -22.33
CA GLU A 352 16.61 14.75 -21.22
C GLU A 352 15.22 14.54 -21.79
N SER A 353 14.58 13.44 -21.40
CA SER A 353 13.27 13.10 -21.92
C SER A 353 12.20 13.71 -21.03
N ASN A 354 11.45 14.66 -21.60
CA ASN A 354 10.21 15.18 -21.00
C ASN A 354 9.00 14.30 -21.35
N GLU A 355 9.19 13.14 -22.00
CA GLU A 355 8.08 12.26 -22.32
C GLU A 355 7.53 11.65 -21.02
N GLU A 356 6.36 12.13 -20.62
CA GLU A 356 5.38 11.35 -19.89
C GLU A 356 5.15 10.09 -20.71
N ILE A 357 5.49 8.93 -20.15
CA ILE A 357 5.37 7.65 -20.85
C ILE A 357 3.89 7.43 -21.08
N ASN A 358 3.41 7.85 -22.24
CA ASN A 358 2.22 7.34 -22.87
C ASN A 358 2.43 5.83 -22.99
#